data_AF-A0A938L599-F1
#
_entry.id   AF-A0A938L599-F1
#
_cell.length_a   1.000
_cell.length_b   1.000
_cell.length_c   1.000
_cell.angle_alpha   90.00
_cell.angle_beta   90.00
_cell.angle_gamma   90.00
#
_symmetry.space_group_name_H-M   'P 1'
#
loop_
_entity.id
_entity.type
_entity.pdbx_description
1 polymer ?
#
loop_
_entity_poly.entity_id
_entity_poly.type
_entity_poly.pdbx_seq_one_letter_code
_entity_poly.pdbx_strand_id
1 'polypeptide(L)'
;MADAGFPVPSVAAIRERFQPLPIALAELLLEWIPRLEEGPLQESVAWALLAARKGTLDGAKLSELFDAASSDDLKHALAAVIHQTRPRNLGEWLLAAVRDRRSGTARNQLAAAVAKMLPSERAIPVLLEVFYEAPLAAVHPLGKVGDVHARDILAAALPTATGPLRRELRQAIARIERRCAKHSLRRPGEDSPPNSF
;
A
#
# COMPACT_ATOMS: atom_id res chain seq x y z
N MET A 1 34.87 6.21 -24.22
CA MET A 1 33.64 6.49 -25.00
C MET A 1 32.46 6.08 -24.14
N ALA A 2 31.75 7.06 -23.58
CA ALA A 2 30.67 6.82 -22.63
C ALA A 2 29.34 6.67 -23.37
N ASP A 3 29.03 5.47 -23.85
CA ASP A 3 27.64 5.05 -24.13
C ASP A 3 26.94 4.68 -22.80
N ALA A 4 27.13 5.51 -21.76
CA ALA A 4 26.67 5.22 -20.40
C ALA A 4 25.55 6.18 -20.03
N GLY A 5 24.37 5.95 -20.59
CA GLY A 5 23.14 6.67 -20.25
C GLY A 5 21.91 5.80 -20.53
N PHE A 6 20.77 6.18 -19.94
CA PHE A 6 19.48 5.54 -20.23
C PHE A 6 18.70 6.45 -21.18
N PRO A 7 18.80 6.26 -22.51
CA PRO A 7 18.18 7.18 -23.47
C PRO A 7 16.65 7.07 -23.40
N VAL A 8 16.01 8.12 -22.90
CA VAL A 8 14.56 8.24 -22.77
C VAL A 8 14.10 9.62 -23.21
N PRO A 9 12.96 9.74 -23.92
CA PRO A 9 12.43 11.03 -24.37
C PRO A 9 11.80 11.84 -23.22
N SER A 10 11.50 11.20 -22.09
CA SER A 10 10.96 11.82 -20.88
C SER A 10 11.12 10.88 -19.69
N VAL A 11 10.95 11.41 -18.47
CA VAL A 11 10.92 10.59 -17.24
C VAL A 11 9.78 9.58 -17.27
N ALA A 12 8.61 9.96 -17.80
CA ALA A 12 7.47 9.06 -17.95
C ALA A 12 7.81 7.84 -18.83
N ALA A 13 8.60 8.04 -19.88
CA ALA A 13 9.04 6.97 -20.78
C ALA A 13 9.98 5.95 -20.11
N ILE A 14 10.60 6.27 -18.96
CA ILE A 14 11.40 5.31 -18.18
C ILE A 14 10.53 4.11 -17.79
N ARG A 15 9.30 4.36 -17.31
CA ARG A 15 8.40 3.30 -16.83
C ARG A 15 8.01 2.32 -17.94
N GLU A 16 7.83 2.83 -19.15
CA GLU A 16 7.41 2.06 -20.32
C GLU A 16 8.58 1.29 -20.94
N ARG A 17 9.77 1.90 -20.98
CA ARG A 17 10.96 1.30 -21.62
C ARG A 17 11.69 0.32 -20.71
N PHE A 18 11.62 0.51 -19.40
CA PHE A 18 12.38 -0.26 -18.43
C PHE A 18 11.46 -0.97 -17.45
N GLN A 19 10.68 -1.95 -17.95
CA GLN A 19 9.87 -2.83 -17.11
C GLN A 19 10.37 -4.28 -17.22
N PRO A 20 11.05 -4.83 -16.19
CA PRO A 20 11.29 -4.23 -14.88
C PRO A 20 12.44 -3.20 -14.87
N LEU A 21 12.34 -2.22 -13.97
CA LEU A 21 13.34 -1.17 -13.81
C LEU A 21 14.66 -1.78 -13.33
N PRO A 22 15.79 -1.53 -14.01
CA PRO A 22 17.12 -1.95 -13.54
C PRO A 22 17.40 -1.40 -12.13
N ILE A 23 18.02 -2.21 -11.27
CA ILE A 23 18.30 -1.84 -9.87
C ILE A 23 19.16 -0.57 -9.80
N ALA A 24 20.24 -0.51 -10.57
CA ALA A 24 21.11 0.67 -10.61
C ALA A 24 20.37 1.95 -11.07
N LEU A 25 19.41 1.83 -11.99
CA LEU A 25 18.58 2.96 -12.38
C LEU A 25 17.61 3.34 -11.26
N ALA A 26 16.98 2.38 -10.59
CA ALA A 26 16.11 2.65 -9.45
C ALA A 26 16.85 3.36 -8.31
N GLU A 27 18.07 2.93 -7.99
CA GLU A 27 18.93 3.56 -6.99
C GLU A 27 19.31 4.99 -7.38
N LEU A 28 19.67 5.21 -8.65
CA LEU A 28 19.96 6.52 -9.19
C LEU A 28 18.73 7.45 -9.08
N LEU A 29 17.54 6.98 -9.47
CA LEU A 29 16.32 7.78 -9.37
C LEU A 29 15.99 8.14 -7.91
N LEU A 30 16.13 7.18 -6.98
CA LEU A 30 15.94 7.46 -5.54
C LEU A 30 16.93 8.51 -5.01
N GLU A 31 18.19 8.46 -5.46
CA GLU A 31 19.21 9.45 -5.09
C GLU A 31 18.93 10.84 -5.66
N TRP A 32 18.34 10.89 -6.87
CA TRP A 32 18.11 12.15 -7.58
C TRP A 32 16.85 12.89 -7.14
N ILE A 33 15.77 12.20 -6.75
CA ILE A 33 14.52 12.84 -6.29
C ILE A 33 14.77 14.04 -5.36
N PRO A 34 15.53 13.94 -4.26
CA PRO A 34 15.69 15.06 -3.33
C PRO A 34 16.60 16.19 -3.87
N ARG A 35 17.33 15.95 -4.97
CA ARG A 35 18.22 16.94 -5.60
C ARG A 35 17.52 17.78 -6.67
N LEU A 36 16.32 17.39 -7.07
CA LEU A 36 15.53 18.12 -8.06
C LEU A 36 14.85 19.30 -7.37
N GLU A 37 14.95 20.49 -7.96
CA GLU A 37 14.35 21.72 -7.41
C GLU A 37 12.84 21.78 -7.66
N GLU A 38 12.37 21.17 -8.76
CA GLU A 38 10.98 21.25 -9.20
C GLU A 38 10.14 20.09 -8.66
N GLY A 39 9.14 20.41 -7.84
CA GLY A 39 8.19 19.44 -7.29
C GLY A 39 7.52 18.52 -8.34
N PRO A 40 7.01 19.04 -9.48
CA PRO A 40 6.44 18.20 -10.53
C PRO A 40 7.44 17.21 -11.15
N LEU A 41 8.72 17.58 -11.21
CA LEU A 41 9.77 16.69 -11.70
C LEU A 41 10.12 15.62 -10.66
N GLN A 42 10.18 15.97 -9.37
CA GLN A 42 10.31 15.01 -8.27
C GLN A 42 9.20 13.96 -8.33
N GLU A 43 7.95 14.41 -8.49
CA GLU A 43 6.78 13.53 -8.60
C GLU A 43 6.89 12.62 -9.83
N SER A 44 7.23 13.18 -10.99
CA SER A 44 7.42 12.40 -12.23
C SER A 44 8.47 11.30 -12.06
N VAL A 45 9.59 11.62 -11.41
CA VAL A 45 10.66 10.65 -11.13
C VAL A 45 10.20 9.60 -10.12
N ALA A 46 9.46 9.98 -9.07
CA ALA A 46 8.86 9.04 -8.14
C ALA A 46 7.92 8.06 -8.87
N TRP A 47 7.09 8.52 -9.79
CA TRP A 47 6.21 7.65 -10.58
C TRP A 47 6.95 6.65 -11.47
N ALA A 48 8.15 6.99 -11.96
CA ALA A 48 8.97 6.06 -12.73
C ALA A 48 9.40 4.83 -11.91
N LEU A 49 9.54 4.97 -10.58
CA LEU A 49 9.86 3.86 -9.67
C LEU A 49 8.79 2.76 -9.63
N LEU A 50 7.56 3.02 -10.10
CA LEU A 50 6.54 1.96 -10.23
C LEU A 50 6.94 0.83 -11.17
N ALA A 51 7.89 1.05 -12.08
CA ALA A 51 8.43 -0.02 -12.94
C ALA A 51 9.36 -1.00 -12.19
N ALA A 52 9.75 -0.68 -10.96
CA ALA A 52 10.61 -1.55 -10.17
C ALA A 52 9.94 -2.89 -9.85
N ARG A 53 10.76 -3.95 -9.74
CA ARG A 53 10.28 -5.25 -9.27
C ARG A 53 9.78 -5.14 -7.84
N LYS A 54 8.85 -6.01 -7.47
CA LYS A 54 8.35 -6.05 -6.09
C LYS A 54 9.47 -6.43 -5.13
N GLY A 55 9.59 -5.71 -4.02
CA GLY A 55 10.53 -5.97 -2.94
C GLY A 55 11.98 -5.59 -3.23
N THR A 56 12.28 -4.90 -4.34
CA THR A 56 13.66 -4.54 -4.70
C THR A 56 14.03 -3.10 -4.37
N LEU A 57 13.05 -2.21 -4.15
CA LEU A 57 13.35 -0.85 -3.73
C LEU A 57 13.76 -0.81 -2.26
N ASP A 58 14.67 0.10 -1.93
CA ASP A 58 15.09 0.38 -0.56
C ASP A 58 13.96 1.07 0.21
N GLY A 59 13.43 0.37 1.21
CA GLY A 59 12.37 0.88 2.07
C GLY A 59 12.81 2.11 2.85
N ALA A 60 14.02 2.11 3.41
CA ALA A 60 14.51 3.20 4.26
C ALA A 60 14.59 4.51 3.47
N LYS A 61 15.17 4.47 2.27
CA LYS A 61 15.20 5.63 1.37
C LYS A 61 13.80 6.11 0.99
N LEU A 62 12.87 5.20 0.69
CA LEU A 62 11.50 5.59 0.36
C LEU A 62 10.77 6.24 1.53
N SER A 63 10.98 5.76 2.76
CA SER A 63 10.43 6.42 3.95
C SER A 63 11.04 7.80 4.18
N GLU A 64 12.35 7.93 4.07
CA GLU A 64 13.04 9.23 4.22
C GLU A 64 12.55 10.25 3.18
N LEU A 65 12.40 9.83 1.92
CA LEU A 65 11.86 10.68 0.86
C LEU A 65 10.42 11.10 1.13
N PHE A 66 9.60 10.19 1.66
CA PHE A 66 8.20 10.50 1.99
C PHE A 66 8.12 11.52 3.14
N ASP A 67 8.95 11.34 4.17
CA ASP A 67 8.97 12.23 5.34
C ASP A 67 9.52 13.62 4.99
N ALA A 68 10.48 13.69 4.06
CA ALA A 68 11.05 14.94 3.55
C ALA A 68 10.19 15.62 2.47
N ALA A 69 9.19 14.93 1.90
CA ALA A 69 8.39 15.46 0.81
C ALA A 69 7.60 16.71 1.24
N SER A 70 7.79 17.80 0.50
CA SER A 70 7.18 19.11 0.77
C SER A 70 5.78 19.28 0.15
N SER A 71 5.38 18.39 -0.76
CA SER A 71 4.08 18.44 -1.45
C SER A 71 3.26 17.17 -1.26
N ASP A 72 1.93 17.32 -1.26
CA ASP A 72 0.99 16.21 -1.16
C ASP A 72 1.06 15.30 -2.39
N ASP A 73 1.35 15.85 -3.58
CA ASP A 73 1.50 15.07 -4.82
C ASP A 73 2.71 14.13 -4.77
N LEU A 74 3.85 14.62 -4.28
CA LEU A 74 5.04 13.79 -4.10
C LEU A 74 4.79 12.70 -3.04
N LYS A 75 4.17 13.06 -1.90
CA LYS A 75 3.75 12.07 -0.89
C LYS A 75 2.83 11.01 -1.49
N HIS A 76 1.87 11.42 -2.31
CA HIS A 76 0.96 10.51 -2.97
C HIS A 76 1.70 9.53 -3.90
N ALA A 77 2.60 10.05 -4.75
CA ALA A 77 3.42 9.25 -5.65
C ALA A 77 4.29 8.23 -4.88
N LEU A 78 4.98 8.67 -3.84
CA LEU A 78 5.84 7.81 -3.00
C LEU A 78 5.02 6.74 -2.27
N ALA A 79 3.86 7.09 -1.70
CA ALA A 79 2.99 6.10 -1.06
C ALA A 79 2.44 5.07 -2.06
N ALA A 80 2.13 5.49 -3.29
CA ALA A 80 1.74 4.59 -4.36
C ALA A 80 2.88 3.64 -4.76
N VAL A 81 4.11 4.15 -4.86
CA VAL A 81 5.32 3.33 -5.08
C VAL A 81 5.48 2.29 -3.97
N ILE A 82 5.41 2.70 -2.70
CA ILE A 82 5.51 1.80 -1.55
C ILE A 82 4.43 0.71 -1.61
N HIS A 83 3.17 1.09 -1.82
CA HIS A 83 2.06 0.13 -1.90
C HIS A 83 2.23 -0.88 -3.05
N GLN A 84 2.70 -0.43 -4.23
CA GLN A 84 2.76 -1.28 -5.41
C GLN A 84 4.00 -2.15 -5.47
N THR A 85 5.16 -1.57 -5.15
CA THR A 85 6.45 -2.26 -5.18
C THR A 85 6.72 -3.04 -3.90
N ARG A 86 6.05 -2.73 -2.77
CA ARG A 86 6.18 -3.47 -1.50
C ARG A 86 7.65 -3.62 -1.05
N PRO A 87 8.38 -2.51 -0.87
CA PRO A 87 9.76 -2.56 -0.39
C PRO A 87 9.80 -3.20 1.01
N ARG A 88 10.94 -3.80 1.36
CA ARG A 88 11.10 -4.51 2.64
C ARG A 88 11.37 -3.51 3.78
N ASN A 89 11.24 -3.98 5.02
CA ASN A 89 11.66 -3.28 6.24
C ASN A 89 10.95 -1.94 6.54
N LEU A 90 9.71 -1.77 6.06
CA LEU A 90 8.89 -0.57 6.33
C LEU A 90 7.87 -0.75 7.47
N GLY A 91 7.96 -1.81 8.26
CA GLY A 91 6.90 -2.21 9.20
C GLY A 91 6.46 -1.11 10.16
N GLU A 92 7.37 -0.68 11.04
CA GLU A 92 7.07 0.36 12.03
C GLU A 92 6.75 1.70 11.38
N TRP A 93 7.52 2.07 10.34
CA TRP A 93 7.31 3.32 9.64
C TRP A 93 5.91 3.39 9.00
N LEU A 94 5.44 2.33 8.34
CA LEU A 94 4.10 2.29 7.73
C LEU A 94 2.99 2.49 8.77
N LEU A 95 3.15 1.89 9.95
CA LEU A 95 2.19 2.02 11.04
C LEU A 95 2.16 3.44 11.61
N ALA A 96 3.29 4.13 11.65
CA ALA A 96 3.35 5.54 12.04
C ALA A 96 2.79 6.45 10.94
N ALA A 97 3.24 6.29 9.69
CA ALA A 97 2.91 7.15 8.57
C ALA A 97 1.41 7.14 8.22
N VAL A 98 0.73 5.98 8.35
CA VAL A 98 -0.72 5.89 8.06
C VAL A 98 -1.58 6.58 9.14
N ARG A 99 -1.06 6.68 10.38
CA ARG A 99 -1.70 7.39 11.49
C ARG A 99 -1.48 8.89 11.42
N ASP A 100 -0.40 9.34 10.78
CA ASP A 100 -0.13 10.75 10.63
C ASP A 100 -1.19 11.41 9.72
N ARG A 101 -1.95 12.35 10.30
CA ARG A 101 -2.96 13.13 9.57
C ARG A 101 -2.33 14.06 8.53
N ARG A 102 -1.05 14.43 8.69
CA ARG A 102 -0.28 15.24 7.73
C ARG A 102 0.10 14.46 6.47
N SER A 103 -0.14 13.16 6.44
CA SER A 103 -0.01 12.33 5.22
C SER A 103 -1.16 12.56 4.23
N GLY A 104 -2.22 13.30 4.60
CA GLY A 104 -3.27 13.74 3.68
C GLY A 104 -3.89 12.59 2.87
N THR A 105 -3.99 12.79 1.55
CA THR A 105 -4.55 11.79 0.61
C THR A 105 -3.66 10.56 0.44
N ALA A 106 -2.37 10.64 0.76
CA ALA A 106 -1.45 9.51 0.72
C ALA A 106 -1.82 8.42 1.73
N ARG A 107 -2.58 8.75 2.79
CA ARG A 107 -3.12 7.78 3.76
C ARG A 107 -3.89 6.63 3.08
N ASN A 108 -4.55 6.88 1.94
CA ASN A 108 -5.25 5.83 1.19
C ASN A 108 -4.27 4.74 0.68
N GLN A 109 -3.14 5.17 0.13
CA GLN A 109 -2.10 4.26 -0.38
C GLN A 109 -1.34 3.60 0.78
N LEU A 110 -1.04 4.36 1.84
CA LEU A 110 -0.39 3.82 3.04
C LEU A 110 -1.25 2.77 3.75
N ALA A 111 -2.56 3.00 3.89
CA ALA A 111 -3.49 2.01 4.44
C ALA A 111 -3.57 0.76 3.55
N ALA A 112 -3.55 0.92 2.22
CA ALA A 112 -3.47 -0.21 1.30
C ALA A 112 -2.12 -0.95 1.40
N ALA A 113 -1.01 -0.26 1.66
CA ALA A 113 0.30 -0.87 1.91
C ALA A 113 0.29 -1.68 3.22
N VAL A 114 -0.23 -1.11 4.31
CA VAL A 114 -0.40 -1.80 5.61
C VAL A 114 -1.14 -3.12 5.44
N ALA A 115 -2.31 -3.12 4.79
CA ALA A 115 -3.09 -4.33 4.54
C ALA A 115 -2.40 -5.40 3.68
N LYS A 116 -1.36 -5.02 2.92
CA LYS A 116 -0.71 -5.87 1.91
C LYS A 116 0.68 -6.35 2.34
N MET A 117 1.31 -5.63 3.25
CA MET A 117 2.70 -5.83 3.65
C MET A 117 2.84 -6.30 5.09
N LEU A 118 1.83 -6.07 5.95
CA LEU A 118 1.89 -6.45 7.36
C LEU A 118 0.99 -7.66 7.66
N PRO A 119 1.33 -8.46 8.69
CA PRO A 119 0.42 -9.46 9.23
C PRO A 119 -0.89 -8.83 9.70
N SER A 120 -1.99 -9.59 9.63
CA SER A 120 -3.34 -9.12 9.94
C SER A 120 -3.43 -8.60 11.37
N GLU A 121 -2.77 -9.27 12.31
CA GLU A 121 -2.73 -8.95 13.74
C GLU A 121 -2.16 -7.55 14.01
N ARG A 122 -1.26 -7.09 13.13
CA ARG A 122 -0.69 -5.75 13.19
C ARG A 122 -1.47 -4.74 12.35
N ALA A 123 -2.02 -5.17 11.21
CA ALA A 123 -2.74 -4.29 10.30
C ALA A 123 -4.12 -3.86 10.83
N ILE A 124 -4.89 -4.78 11.41
CA ILE A 124 -6.29 -4.54 11.79
C ILE A 124 -6.43 -3.40 12.80
N PRO A 125 -5.72 -3.38 13.95
CA PRO A 125 -5.92 -2.32 14.95
C PRO A 125 -5.68 -0.92 14.35
N VAL A 126 -4.62 -0.78 13.55
CA VAL A 126 -4.25 0.49 12.95
C VAL A 126 -5.23 0.92 11.85
N LEU A 127 -5.68 -0.03 11.02
CA LEU A 127 -6.68 0.29 10.01
C LEU A 127 -8.05 0.65 10.62
N LEU A 128 -8.40 0.09 11.79
CA LEU A 128 -9.59 0.49 12.53
C LEU A 128 -9.44 1.90 13.12
N GLU A 129 -8.28 2.24 13.69
CA GLU A 129 -7.99 3.62 14.11
C GLU A 129 -8.15 4.60 12.94
N VAL A 130 -7.57 4.29 11.77
CA VAL A 130 -7.67 5.10 10.56
C VAL A 130 -9.12 5.18 10.07
N PHE A 131 -9.92 4.11 10.22
CA PHE A 131 -11.32 4.10 9.81
C PHE A 131 -12.16 5.12 10.58
N TYR A 132 -11.91 5.33 11.87
CA TYR A 132 -12.64 6.33 12.66
C TYR A 132 -12.33 7.78 12.24
N GLU A 133 -11.15 8.03 11.69
CA GLU A 133 -10.74 9.37 11.25
C GLU A 133 -10.97 9.63 9.76
N ALA A 134 -10.67 8.64 8.93
CA ALA A 134 -10.68 8.71 7.47
C ALA A 134 -11.30 7.43 6.89
N PRO A 135 -12.64 7.25 7.00
CA PRO A 135 -13.32 6.01 6.65
C PRO A 135 -13.00 5.49 5.24
N LEU A 136 -12.95 6.40 4.25
CA LEU A 136 -12.66 6.06 2.86
C LEU A 136 -11.24 5.52 2.63
N ALA A 137 -10.27 5.88 3.47
CA ALA A 137 -8.91 5.39 3.39
C ALA A 137 -8.80 3.93 3.86
N ALA A 138 -9.55 3.58 4.91
CA ALA A 138 -9.39 2.31 5.62
C ALA A 138 -10.35 1.21 5.17
N VAL A 139 -11.55 1.54 4.67
CA VAL A 139 -12.60 0.56 4.42
C VAL A 139 -12.18 -0.54 3.43
N HIS A 140 -11.53 -0.15 2.33
CA HIS A 140 -11.08 -1.13 1.33
C HIS A 140 -9.89 -1.98 1.84
N PRO A 141 -8.86 -1.39 2.47
CA PRO A 141 -7.84 -2.15 3.21
C PRO A 141 -8.40 -3.14 4.24
N LEU A 142 -9.35 -2.74 5.09
CA LEU A 142 -9.99 -3.63 6.06
C LEU A 142 -10.70 -4.81 5.38
N GLY A 143 -11.45 -4.52 4.31
CA GLY A 143 -12.06 -5.55 3.47
C GLY A 143 -11.05 -6.50 2.82
N LYS A 144 -9.84 -6.00 2.50
CA LYS A 144 -8.74 -6.82 1.96
C LYS A 144 -8.10 -7.71 3.01
N VAL A 145 -7.90 -7.25 4.24
CA VAL A 145 -7.35 -8.09 5.33
C VAL A 145 -8.31 -9.23 5.65
N GLY A 146 -9.61 -8.95 5.80
CA GLY A 146 -10.61 -10.01 5.92
C GLY A 146 -10.89 -10.51 7.32
N ASP A 147 -11.09 -9.60 8.27
CA ASP A 147 -11.31 -9.94 9.68
C ASP A 147 -12.78 -9.81 10.11
N VAL A 148 -13.23 -10.75 10.95
CA VAL A 148 -14.64 -10.81 11.40
C VAL A 148 -14.98 -9.63 12.31
N HIS A 149 -14.08 -9.26 13.23
CA HIS A 149 -14.32 -8.13 14.12
C HIS A 149 -14.37 -6.81 13.34
N ALA A 150 -13.46 -6.62 12.38
CA ALA A 150 -13.52 -5.49 11.46
C ALA A 150 -14.84 -5.47 10.68
N ARG A 151 -15.34 -6.62 10.21
CA ARG A 151 -16.63 -6.70 9.50
C ARG A 151 -17.78 -6.19 10.37
N ASP A 152 -17.82 -6.55 11.65
CA ASP A 152 -18.90 -6.13 12.55
C ASP A 152 -18.86 -4.61 12.79
N ILE A 153 -17.66 -4.02 12.92
CA ILE A 153 -17.48 -2.56 12.99
C ILE A 153 -17.97 -1.89 11.70
N LEU A 154 -17.59 -2.40 10.52
CA LEU A 154 -18.03 -1.86 9.23
C LEU A 154 -19.56 -1.97 9.07
N ALA A 155 -20.15 -3.09 9.52
CA ALA A 155 -21.59 -3.30 9.47
C ALA A 155 -22.35 -2.31 10.39
N ALA A 156 -21.82 -2.04 11.57
CA ALA A 156 -22.39 -1.05 12.50
C ALA A 156 -22.35 0.39 11.93
N ALA A 157 -21.36 0.72 11.11
CA ALA A 157 -21.25 2.03 10.45
C ALA A 157 -22.14 2.17 9.19
N LEU A 158 -22.63 1.06 8.63
CA LEU A 158 -23.38 1.07 7.36
C LEU A 158 -24.70 1.85 7.38
N PRO A 159 -25.53 1.83 8.46
CA PRO A 159 -26.79 2.55 8.51
C PRO A 159 -26.65 4.07 8.41
N THR A 160 -25.55 4.61 8.93
CA THR A 160 -25.28 6.07 8.96
C THR A 160 -24.45 6.54 7.78
N ALA A 161 -23.84 5.63 7.03
CA ALA A 161 -23.02 5.96 5.86
C ALA A 161 -23.86 6.37 4.64
N THR A 162 -23.38 7.37 3.92
CA THR A 162 -23.98 7.86 2.67
C THR A 162 -22.97 7.85 1.52
N GLY A 163 -23.47 8.05 0.29
CA GLY A 163 -22.64 8.26 -0.89
C GLY A 163 -21.58 7.17 -1.14
N PRO A 164 -20.34 7.56 -1.52
CA PRO A 164 -19.25 6.62 -1.78
C PRO A 164 -18.94 5.69 -0.60
N LEU A 165 -18.98 6.20 0.63
CA LEU A 165 -18.65 5.40 1.82
C LEU A 165 -19.61 4.22 2.00
N ARG A 166 -20.92 4.45 1.82
CA ARG A 166 -21.93 3.37 1.91
C ARG A 166 -21.67 2.26 0.89
N ARG A 167 -21.25 2.62 -0.33
CA ARG A 167 -20.91 1.66 -1.38
C ARG A 167 -19.67 0.85 -1.00
N GLU A 168 -18.61 1.52 -0.59
CA GLU A 168 -17.35 0.87 -0.22
C GLU A 168 -17.50 -0.05 1.00
N LEU A 169 -18.29 0.37 2.02
CA LEU A 169 -18.63 -0.46 3.18
C LEU A 169 -19.30 -1.77 2.77
N ARG A 170 -20.34 -1.72 1.93
CA ARG A 170 -21.02 -2.92 1.42
C ARG A 170 -20.07 -3.86 0.69
N GLN A 171 -19.19 -3.31 -0.15
CA GLN A 171 -18.22 -4.11 -0.89
C GLN A 171 -17.17 -4.75 0.02
N ALA A 172 -16.71 -4.02 1.04
CA ALA A 172 -15.78 -4.53 2.04
C ALA A 172 -16.41 -5.66 2.86
N ILE A 173 -17.61 -5.46 3.42
CA ILE A 173 -18.34 -6.48 4.18
C ILE A 173 -18.54 -7.76 3.36
N ALA A 174 -19.07 -7.63 2.14
CA ALA A 174 -19.28 -8.77 1.25
C ALA A 174 -17.97 -9.48 0.83
N ARG A 175 -16.83 -8.76 0.82
CA ARG A 175 -15.51 -9.36 0.59
C ARG A 175 -15.05 -10.17 1.80
N ILE A 176 -15.25 -9.66 3.01
CA ILE A 176 -14.90 -10.35 4.25
C ILE A 176 -15.73 -11.63 4.40
N GLU A 177 -17.05 -11.54 4.25
CA GLU A 177 -17.97 -12.68 4.36
C GLU A 177 -17.61 -13.81 3.39
N ARG A 178 -17.34 -13.47 2.12
CA ARG A 178 -16.89 -14.46 1.12
C ARG A 178 -15.57 -15.13 1.50
N ARG A 179 -14.66 -14.43 2.18
CA ARG A 179 -13.40 -15.02 2.65
C ARG A 179 -13.66 -15.96 3.84
N CYS A 180 -14.47 -15.55 4.81
CA CYS A 180 -14.83 -16.39 5.94
C CYS A 180 -15.53 -17.69 5.50
N ALA A 181 -16.48 -17.60 4.57
CA ALA A 181 -17.17 -18.77 4.01
C ALA A 181 -16.21 -19.74 3.30
N LYS A 182 -15.19 -19.23 2.60
CA LYS A 182 -14.16 -20.08 1.97
C LYS A 182 -13.27 -20.78 3.00
N HIS A 183 -12.99 -20.13 4.14
CA HIS A 183 -12.18 -20.73 5.20
C HIS A 183 -12.95 -21.79 5.99
N SER A 184 -14.25 -21.61 6.23
CA SER A 184 -15.08 -22.63 6.89
C SER A 184 -15.26 -23.89 6.01
N LEU A 185 -15.39 -23.72 4.69
CA LEU A 185 -15.46 -24.84 3.73
C LEU A 185 -14.16 -25.65 3.58
N ARG A 186 -13.01 -25.12 4.02
CA ARG A 186 -11.72 -25.82 4.00
C ARG A 186 -11.41 -26.61 5.29
N ARG A 187 -12.25 -26.49 6.32
CA ARG A 187 -12.14 -27.23 7.59
C ARG A 187 -13.23 -28.31 7.83
N PRO A 188 -13.61 -29.15 6.84
CA PRO A 188 -14.23 -30.43 7.16
C PRO A 188 -13.28 -31.58 6.80
N GLY A 189 -12.63 -32.21 7.79
CA GLY A 189 -11.92 -33.48 7.54
C GLY A 189 -10.62 -33.82 8.29
N GLU A 190 -10.23 -33.15 9.38
CA GLU A 190 -9.19 -33.70 10.29
C GLU A 190 -9.86 -34.54 11.40
N ASP A 191 -10.50 -35.62 10.99
CA ASP A 191 -10.79 -36.79 11.84
C ASP A 191 -10.48 -38.02 10.98
N SER A 192 -9.21 -38.43 10.95
CA SER A 192 -8.83 -39.78 10.55
C SER A 192 -8.54 -40.58 11.83
N PRO A 193 -9.08 -41.80 11.96
CA PRO A 193 -9.03 -42.58 13.19
C PRO A 193 -7.59 -43.03 13.51
N PRO A 194 -7.30 -43.40 14.77
CA PRO A 194 -5.98 -43.90 15.14
C PRO A 194 -5.71 -45.21 14.39
N ASN A 195 -4.67 -45.22 13.55
CA ASN A 195 -4.14 -46.45 12.99
C ASN A 195 -3.72 -47.37 14.14
N SER A 196 -4.51 -48.43 14.33
CA SER A 196 -4.14 -49.59 15.12
C SER A 196 -3.79 -50.70 14.14
N PHE A 197 -2.49 -50.96 13.94
CA PHE A 197 -1.91 -52.26 13.55
C PHE A 197 -0.41 -52.24 13.88
#